data_AF-A0A1C5PHB4-F1
#
_entry.id   AF-A0A1C5PHB4-F1
#
_cell.length_a   1.000
_cell.length_b   1.000
_cell.length_c   1.000
_cell.angle_alpha   90.00
_cell.angle_beta   90.00
_cell.angle_gamma   90.00
#
_symmetry.space_group_name_H-M   'P 1'
#
loop_
_entity.id
_entity.type
_entity.pdbx_description
1 polymer ?
#
loop_
_entity_poly.entity_id
_entity_poly.type
_entity_poly.pdbx_seq_one_letter_code
_entity_poly.pdbx_strand_id
1 'polypeptide(L)' 'MSYKNNEGYPAPTEGEAIRRASRMPTHVYNDYCLLNNIAGRLGLEVAVIREKKTGKEWPQRR' A
#
# COMPACT_ATOMS: atom_id res chain seq x y z
N MET A 1 -9.34 -9.90 -12.94
CA MET A 1 -10.58 -10.06 -12.15
C MET A 1 -11.46 -8.84 -12.37
N SER A 2 -12.63 -9.02 -12.99
CA SER A 2 -13.64 -7.96 -13.10
C SER A 2 -14.43 -7.94 -11.80
N TYR A 3 -14.31 -6.87 -11.02
CA TYR A 3 -15.11 -6.70 -9.80
C TYR A 3 -16.58 -6.55 -10.20
N LYS A 4 -17.46 -7.29 -9.54
CA LYS A 4 -18.91 -7.20 -9.73
C LYS A 4 -19.57 -6.82 -8.41
N ASN A 5 -20.61 -6.00 -8.46
CA ASN A 5 -21.43 -5.70 -7.29
C ASN A 5 -22.26 -6.95 -6.89
N ASN A 6 -22.98 -6.87 -5.77
CA ASN A 6 -23.83 -7.97 -5.27
C ASN A 6 -24.96 -8.37 -6.24
N GLU A 7 -25.22 -7.58 -7.28
CA GLU A 7 -26.23 -7.82 -8.32
C GLU A 7 -25.62 -8.47 -9.58
N GLY A 8 -24.29 -8.68 -9.60
CA GLY A 8 -23.59 -9.35 -10.71
C GLY A 8 -23.16 -8.45 -11.87
N TYR A 9 -23.39 -7.13 -11.77
CA TYR A 9 -22.94 -6.15 -12.74
C TYR A 9 -21.48 -5.76 -12.53
N PRO A 10 -20.71 -5.48 -13.59
CA PRO A 10 -19.37 -4.94 -13.45
C PRO A 10 -19.39 -3.67 -12.60
N ALA A 11 -18.69 -3.71 -11.47
CA ALA A 11 -18.52 -2.59 -10.53
C ALA A 11 -17.05 -2.15 -10.53
N PRO A 12 -16.57 -1.54 -11.63
CA PRO A 12 -15.17 -1.12 -11.76
C PRO A 12 -14.78 -0.10 -10.68
N THR A 13 -15.71 0.72 -10.21
CA THR A 13 -15.50 1.72 -9.16
C THR A 13 -15.20 1.09 -7.80
N GLU A 14 -15.93 0.02 -7.44
CA GLU A 14 -15.71 -0.70 -6.18
C GLU A 14 -14.39 -1.47 -6.21
N GLY A 15 -14.08 -2.09 -7.35
CA GLY A 15 -12.79 -2.75 -7.56
C GLY A 15 -11.59 -1.80 -7.50
N GLU A 16 -11.71 -0.61 -8.10
CA GLU A 16 -10.74 0.47 -7.98
C GLU A 16 -10.56 0.92 -6.52
N ALA A 17 -11.65 1.11 -5.79
CA ALA A 17 -11.61 1.56 -4.40
C ALA A 17 -10.91 0.54 -3.49
N ILE A 18 -11.19 -0.75 -3.64
CA ILE A 18 -10.53 -1.82 -2.88
C ILE A 18 -9.03 -1.88 -3.24
N ARG A 19 -8.69 -1.79 -4.53
CA ARG A 19 -7.28 -1.77 -4.98
C ARG A 19 -6.51 -0.56 -4.47
N ARG A 20 -7.15 0.62 -4.41
CA ARG A 20 -6.57 1.84 -3.84
C ARG A 20 -6.44 1.73 -2.32
N ALA A 21 -7.44 1.17 -1.64
CA ALA A 21 -7.40 0.95 -0.20
C ALA A 21 -6.28 0.00 0.21
N SER A 22 -5.95 -1.03 -0.57
CA SER A 22 -4.80 -1.91 -0.26
C SER A 22 -3.43 -1.29 -0.55
N ARG A 23 -3.36 -0.20 -1.34
CA ARG A 23 -2.09 0.47 -1.65
C ARG A 23 -1.66 1.37 -0.50
N MET A 24 -0.35 1.57 -0.39
CA MET A 24 0.21 2.60 0.48
C MET A 24 -0.20 3.98 -0.06
N PRO A 25 -0.74 4.89 0.77
CA PRO A 25 -1.01 6.26 0.36
C PRO A 25 0.27 6.96 -0.12
N THR A 26 0.16 7.83 -1.12
CA THR A 26 1.32 8.46 -1.78
C THR A 26 2.26 9.17 -0.80
N HIS A 27 1.72 9.88 0.19
CA HIS A 27 2.56 10.58 1.19
C HIS A 27 3.38 9.59 2.03
N VAL A 28 2.77 8.49 2.47
CA VAL A 28 3.47 7.41 3.20
C VAL A 28 4.53 6.76 2.32
N TYR A 29 4.25 6.58 1.02
CA TYR A 29 5.21 6.01 0.07
C TYR A 29 6.42 6.93 -0.18
N ASN A 30 6.21 8.25 -0.20
CA ASN A 30 7.31 9.21 -0.33
C ASN A 30 8.22 9.17 0.91
N ASP A 31 7.62 9.14 2.10
CA ASP A 31 8.36 9.01 3.37
C ASP A 31 9.11 7.67 3.45
N TYR A 32 8.47 6.57 3.02
CA TYR A 32 9.10 5.27 2.85
C TYR A 32 10.35 5.34 2.00
N CYS A 33 10.28 5.96 0.81
CA CYS A 33 11.43 6.06 -0.09
C CYS A 33 12.61 6.78 0.57
N LEU A 34 12.32 7.86 1.32
CA LEU A 34 13.34 8.59 2.05
C LEU A 34 13.99 7.73 3.14
N LEU A 35 13.17 7.06 3.95
CA LEU A 35 13.64 6.16 5.01
C LEU A 35 14.46 5.00 4.44
N ASN A 36 14.00 4.40 3.34
CA ASN A 36 14.69 3.30 2.69
C ASN A 36 16.03 3.73 2.10
N ASN A 37 16.14 4.95 1.58
CA ASN A 37 17.42 5.51 1.13
C ASN A 37 18.42 5.71 2.30
N ILE A 38 17.94 6.17 3.46
CA ILE A 38 18.77 6.31 4.67
C ILE A 38 19.21 4.93 5.16
N ALA A 39 18.29 3.96 5.20
CA ALA A 39 18.59 2.58 5.56
C ALA A 39 19.63 1.98 4.60
N GLY A 40 19.49 2.22 3.29
CA GLY A 40 20.41 1.72 2.27
C GLY A 40 21.84 2.24 2.46
N ARG A 41 22.02 3.48 2.93
CA ARG A 41 23.35 4.02 3.30
C ARG A 41 24.01 3.26 4.45
N LEU A 42 23.22 2.61 5.29
CA LEU A 42 23.67 1.79 6.42
C LEU A 42 23.73 0.29 6.06
N GLY A 43 23.48 -0.10 4.80
CA GLY A 43 23.38 -1.50 4.39
C GLY A 43 22.11 -2.20 4.87
N LEU A 44 21.06 -1.43 5.17
CA LEU A 44 19.76 -1.91 5.66
C LEU A 44 18.66 -1.63 4.63
N GLU A 45 17.53 -2.32 4.77
CA GLU A 45 16.31 -2.04 4.03
C GLU A 45 15.10 -1.93 4.97
N VAL A 46 14.13 -1.10 4.59
CA VAL A 46 12.87 -0.96 5.34
C VAL A 46 11.92 -2.07 4.90
N ALA A 47 11.94 -3.19 5.62
CA ALA A 47 11.15 -4.37 5.26
C ALA A 47 9.62 -4.18 5.38
N VAL A 48 9.16 -3.44 6.40
CA VAL A 48 7.73 -3.23 6.70
C VAL A 48 7.51 -1.82 7.24
N ILE A 49 6.47 -1.14 6.74
CA ILE A 49 5.91 0.06 7.39
C ILE A 49 4.59 -0.29 8.03
N ARG A 50 4.45 0.10 9.31
CA ARG A 50 3.22 0.00 10.07
C ARG A 50 2.70 1.38 10.45
N GLU A 51 1.46 1.67 10.09
CA GLU A 51 0.75 2.84 10.56
C GLU A 51 0.32 2.66 12.02
N LYS A 52 0.79 3.52 12.92
CA LYS A 52 0.51 3.41 14.36
C LYS A 52 -0.98 3.53 14.71
N LYS A 53 -1.73 4.36 13.99
CA LYS A 53 -3.15 4.66 14.30
C LYS A 53 -4.08 3.52 13.92
N THR A 54 -3.89 2.95 12.73
CA THR A 54 -4.80 1.94 12.16
C THR A 54 -4.25 0.52 12.34
N GLY A 55 -2.96 0.39 12.66
CA GLY A 55 -2.26 -0.90 12.68
C GLY A 55 -1.98 -1.46 11.29
N LYS A 56 -2.29 -0.72 10.23
CA LYS A 56 -2.14 -1.17 8.85
C LYS A 56 -0.67 -1.33 8.48
N GLU A 57 -0.35 -2.44 7.86
CA GLU A 57 1.00 -2.78 7.47
C GLU A 57 1.12 -2.84 5.95
N TRP A 58 2.23 -2.30 5.45
CA TRP A 58 2.64 -2.41 4.07
C TRP A 58 4.02 -3.06 4.02
N PRO A 59 4.09 -4.36 3.68
CA PRO A 59 5.36 -5.02 3.43
C PRO A 59 5.97 -4.49 2.13
N GLN A 60 7.30 -4.40 2.08
CA GLN A 60 8.04 -4.14 0.86
C GLN A 60 7.69 -5.24 -0.16
N ARG A 61 7.01 -4.86 -1.25
CA ARG A 61 6.72 -5.79 -2.35
C ARG A 61 8.06 -6.14 -3.01
N ARG A 62 8.51 -7.38 -2.83
CA ARG A 62 9.51 -8.02 -3.70
C ARG A 62 8.93 -8.23 -5.10
#